data_AF-A0A9P5EWS1-F1
#
_entry.id   AF-A0A9P5EWS1-F1
#
_cell.length_a   1.000
_cell.length_b   1.000
_cell.length_c   1.000
_cell.angle_alpha   90.00
_cell.angle_beta   90.00
_cell.angle_gamma   90.00
#
_symmetry.space_group_name_H-M   'P 1'
#
loop_
_entity.id
_entity.type
_entity.pdbx_description
1 polymer ?
#
loop_
_entity_poly.entity_id
_entity_poly.type
_entity_poly.pdbx_seq_one_letter_code
_entity_poly.pdbx_strand_id
1 'polypeptide(L)'
;MSAWNGGGSGMERVILVTEERARKRLARAGHKQSHDVQRLPVLTFALPKVRGIFEDEMFKVVTTGKKTHQKSWKRIVTKHIFVGEGFTGQNPKAERFIRPMGLRQKFAHVSHLTLGVTFKAPIFSVKKKNPQNPMCTRRGVLTRGAVVEVNVSEL
;
A
#
# COMPACT_ATOMS: atom_id res chain seq x y z
N MET A 1 -9.79 54.48 33.43
CA MET A 1 -11.15 54.05 33.02
C MET A 1 -10.97 53.26 31.72
N SER A 2 -11.15 51.95 31.61
CA SER A 2 -11.88 50.98 32.42
C SER A 2 -11.33 49.59 32.10
N ALA A 3 -11.41 48.71 33.09
CA ALA A 3 -10.75 47.42 33.17
C ALA A 3 -11.00 46.46 31.98
N TRP A 4 -9.92 45.81 31.54
CA TRP A 4 -9.96 44.49 30.92
C TRP A 4 -10.41 43.50 32.00
N ASN A 5 -11.69 43.12 31.98
CA ASN A 5 -12.33 42.26 32.98
C ASN A 5 -12.70 40.90 32.39
N GLY A 6 -12.31 39.83 33.09
CA GLY A 6 -12.91 38.49 33.05
C GLY A 6 -12.55 37.64 31.83
N GLY A 7 -11.77 36.57 31.91
CA GLY A 7 -11.93 35.50 32.89
C GLY A 7 -12.81 34.36 32.37
N GLY A 8 -12.75 34.01 31.08
CA GLY A 8 -13.31 32.76 30.58
C GLY A 8 -12.46 31.59 31.06
N SER A 9 -13.04 30.75 31.92
CA SER A 9 -12.34 29.64 32.57
C SER A 9 -11.71 28.72 31.52
N GLY A 10 -10.52 28.16 31.80
CA GLY A 10 -9.90 27.18 30.90
C GLY A 10 -10.82 25.99 30.57
N MET A 11 -11.80 25.72 31.44
CA MET A 11 -12.86 24.73 31.25
C MET A 11 -13.85 25.12 30.15
N GLU A 12 -14.31 26.36 30.03
CA GLU A 12 -15.24 26.77 28.96
C GLU A 12 -14.63 26.60 27.57
N ARG A 13 -13.35 26.94 27.38
CA ARG A 13 -12.67 26.70 26.09
C ARG A 13 -12.53 25.21 25.77
N VAL A 14 -12.30 24.36 26.77
CA VAL A 14 -12.24 22.91 26.60
C VAL A 14 -13.63 22.35 26.27
N ILE A 15 -14.68 22.82 26.95
CA ILE A 15 -16.07 22.44 26.72
C ILE A 15 -16.49 22.79 25.29
N LEU A 16 -16.24 24.02 24.85
CA LEU A 16 -16.53 24.46 23.48
C LEU A 16 -15.78 23.62 22.43
N VAL A 17 -14.53 23.25 22.68
CA VAL A 17 -13.76 22.35 21.79
C VAL A 17 -14.32 20.92 21.78
N THR A 18 -14.80 20.42 22.91
CA THR A 18 -15.44 19.09 22.99
C THR A 18 -16.81 19.05 22.32
N GLU A 19 -17.62 20.10 22.48
CA GLU A 19 -18.92 20.23 21.81
C GLU A 19 -18.77 20.42 20.30
N GLU A 20 -17.80 21.23 19.86
CA GLU A 20 -17.44 21.33 18.45
C GLU A 20 -17.02 19.97 17.85
N ARG A 21 -16.22 19.20 18.59
CA ARG A 21 -15.81 17.85 18.16
C ARG A 21 -16.99 16.89 18.11
N ALA A 22 -17.91 16.96 19.06
CA ALA A 22 -19.14 16.18 19.07
C ALA A 22 -20.04 16.54 17.87
N ARG A 23 -20.22 17.83 17.60
CA ARG A 23 -20.98 18.34 16.44
C ARG A 23 -20.37 17.90 15.11
N LYS A 24 -19.04 17.96 14.98
CA LYS A 24 -18.29 17.44 13.82
C LYS A 24 -18.37 15.91 13.69
N ARG A 25 -18.56 15.15 14.77
CA ARG A 25 -18.79 13.69 14.74
C ARG A 25 -20.21 13.36 14.32
N LEU A 26 -21.20 14.07 14.85
CA LEU A 26 -22.61 13.92 14.49
C LEU A 26 -22.87 14.27 13.02
N ALA A 27 -22.28 15.37 12.52
CA ALA A 27 -22.34 15.73 11.10
C ALA A 27 -21.72 14.65 10.19
N ARG A 28 -20.60 14.05 10.62
CA ARG A 28 -19.97 12.92 9.90
C ARG A 28 -20.80 11.64 9.98
N ALA A 29 -21.46 11.38 11.10
CA ALA A 29 -22.35 10.24 11.26
C ALA A 29 -23.58 10.37 10.35
N GLY A 30 -24.19 11.56 10.30
CA GLY A 30 -25.29 11.88 9.39
C GLY A 30 -24.89 11.75 7.92
N HIS A 31 -23.69 12.21 7.55
CA HIS A 31 -23.18 12.06 6.19
C HIS A 31 -22.86 10.59 5.82
N LYS A 32 -22.53 9.72 6.79
CA LYS A 32 -22.38 8.28 6.56
C LYS A 32 -23.73 7.55 6.45
N GLN A 33 -24.79 8.10 7.06
CA GLN A 33 -26.13 7.53 7.07
C GLN A 33 -26.99 8.00 5.88
N SER A 34 -26.55 8.98 5.09
CA SER A 34 -27.31 9.47 3.95
C SER A 34 -27.43 8.40 2.85
N HIS A 35 -28.65 8.24 2.32
CA HIS A 35 -28.96 7.30 1.25
C HIS A 35 -28.13 7.55 -0.03
N ASP A 36 -27.69 8.79 -0.28
CA ASP A 36 -26.84 9.13 -1.42
C ASP A 36 -25.44 8.51 -1.33
N VAL A 37 -24.84 8.43 -0.14
CA VAL A 37 -23.54 7.75 0.05
C VAL A 37 -23.66 6.25 -0.18
N GLN A 38 -24.83 5.67 0.07
CA GLN A 38 -25.11 4.25 -0.21
C GLN A 38 -25.38 3.97 -1.69
N ARG A 39 -25.88 4.96 -2.43
CA ARG A 39 -26.23 4.87 -3.87
C ARG A 39 -25.07 5.12 -4.81
N LEU A 40 -24.01 5.78 -4.35
CA LEU A 40 -22.80 5.89 -5.17
C LEU A 40 -22.25 4.49 -5.39
N PRO A 41 -22.08 4.03 -6.64
CA PRO A 41 -21.42 2.77 -6.90
C PRO A 41 -20.02 2.91 -6.34
N VAL A 42 -19.79 2.32 -5.18
CA VAL A 42 -18.44 2.15 -4.67
C VAL A 42 -17.76 1.36 -5.77
N LEU A 43 -16.83 2.00 -6.49
CA LEU A 43 -15.88 1.35 -7.40
C LEU A 43 -15.01 0.41 -6.54
N THR A 44 -15.66 -0.62 -6.05
CA THR A 44 -15.11 -1.73 -5.31
C THR A 44 -14.53 -2.61 -6.38
N PHE A 45 -13.24 -2.38 -6.63
CA PHE A 45 -12.43 -3.33 -7.35
C PHE A 45 -12.72 -4.73 -6.76
N ALA A 46 -13.11 -5.68 -7.61
CA ALA A 46 -13.68 -6.98 -7.25
C ALA A 46 -12.67 -7.93 -6.58
N LEU A 47 -11.97 -7.46 -5.57
CA LEU A 47 -11.06 -8.26 -4.77
C LEU A 47 -11.73 -8.55 -3.43
N PRO A 48 -11.87 -9.83 -3.05
CA PRO A 48 -12.23 -10.17 -1.69
C PRO A 48 -11.16 -9.64 -0.74
N LYS A 49 -11.53 -9.44 0.53
CA LYS A 49 -10.61 -9.03 1.59
C LYS A 49 -9.35 -9.92 1.56
N VAL A 50 -8.23 -9.33 1.15
CA VAL A 50 -6.98 -10.07 0.96
C VAL A 50 -6.41 -10.45 2.32
N ARG A 51 -6.03 -11.72 2.48
CA ARG A 51 -5.29 -12.22 3.66
C ARG A 51 -4.02 -11.41 3.85
N GLY A 52 -3.80 -10.86 5.05
CA GLY A 52 -2.53 -10.21 5.41
C GLY A 52 -1.35 -11.18 5.22
N ILE A 53 -0.29 -10.71 4.58
CA ILE A 53 0.96 -11.45 4.42
C ILE A 53 1.93 -10.92 5.48
N PHE A 54 2.52 -11.83 6.24
CA PHE A 54 3.54 -11.49 7.23
C PHE A 54 4.90 -11.25 6.56
N GLU A 55 5.73 -10.39 7.15
CA GLU A 55 7.04 -10.06 6.58
C GLU A 55 7.96 -11.29 6.44
N ASP A 56 7.87 -12.23 7.38
CA ASP A 56 8.64 -13.48 7.36
C ASP A 56 8.28 -14.39 6.19
N GLU A 57 7.02 -14.36 5.72
CA GLU A 57 6.59 -15.10 4.54
C GLU A 57 7.19 -14.50 3.26
N MET A 58 7.39 -13.18 3.26
CA MET A 58 7.85 -12.43 2.09
C MET A 58 9.37 -12.35 1.98
N PHE A 59 10.07 -12.37 3.12
CA PHE A 59 11.51 -12.21 3.20
C PHE A 59 12.20 -13.40 3.86
N LYS A 60 12.90 -14.20 3.06
CA LYS A 60 13.77 -15.27 3.58
C LYS A 60 15.07 -14.69 4.11
N VAL A 61 15.46 -15.05 5.33
CA VAL A 61 16.77 -14.70 5.92
C VAL A 61 17.89 -15.40 5.15
N VAL A 62 18.93 -14.63 4.79
CA VAL A 62 20.17 -15.19 4.23
C VAL A 62 21.31 -14.96 5.20
N THR A 63 21.99 -16.05 5.53
CA THR A 63 23.16 -16.05 6.37
C THR A 63 24.44 -15.99 5.54
N THR A 64 25.39 -15.18 5.96
CA THR A 64 26.65 -14.92 5.23
C THR A 64 27.86 -15.14 6.13
N GLY A 65 28.97 -15.59 5.54
CA GLY A 65 30.22 -15.92 6.24
C GLY A 65 30.74 -17.31 5.83
N LYS A 66 32.06 -17.51 5.82
CA LYS A 66 32.70 -18.71 5.24
C LYS A 66 32.57 -19.98 6.08
N LYS A 67 32.63 -19.87 7.41
CA LYS A 67 32.64 -21.04 8.32
C LYS A 67 31.37 -21.20 9.13
N THR A 68 30.89 -20.11 9.74
CA THR A 68 29.79 -20.21 10.74
C THR A 68 28.52 -19.50 10.30
N HIS A 69 28.50 -18.85 9.12
CA HIS A 69 27.31 -18.17 8.58
C HIS A 69 26.58 -17.27 9.61
N GLN A 70 27.32 -16.59 10.49
CA GLN A 70 26.72 -15.85 11.62
C GLN A 70 25.99 -14.57 11.21
N LYS A 71 26.32 -13.99 10.04
CA LYS A 71 25.79 -12.69 9.64
C LYS A 71 24.47 -12.86 8.87
N SER A 72 23.35 -12.58 9.53
CA SER A 72 21.99 -12.74 8.99
C SER A 72 21.32 -11.41 8.63
N TRP A 73 22.05 -10.42 8.10
CA TRP A 73 21.49 -9.09 7.79
C TRP A 73 20.74 -9.05 6.46
N LYS A 74 21.08 -9.95 5.52
CA LYS A 74 20.47 -10.02 4.18
C LYS A 74 19.12 -10.73 4.19
N ARG A 75 18.25 -10.34 3.27
CA ARG A 75 16.91 -10.90 3.05
C ARG A 75 16.67 -11.13 1.56
N ILE A 76 16.21 -12.31 1.17
CA ILE A 76 15.76 -12.59 -0.20
C ILE A 76 14.24 -12.43 -0.26
N VAL A 77 13.74 -11.74 -1.28
CA VAL A 77 12.30 -11.72 -1.57
C VAL A 77 11.88 -13.06 -2.15
N THR A 78 10.85 -13.68 -1.57
CA THR A 78 10.33 -14.99 -2.00
C THR A 78 9.15 -14.88 -2.97
N LYS A 79 8.48 -13.73 -3.01
CA LYS A 79 7.32 -13.46 -3.86
C LYS A 79 7.73 -12.84 -5.19
N HIS A 80 6.82 -12.88 -6.16
CA HIS A 80 6.97 -12.21 -7.45
C HIS A 80 7.20 -10.71 -7.26
N ILE A 81 8.05 -10.14 -8.11
CA ILE A 81 8.43 -8.73 -8.04
C ILE A 81 8.36 -8.10 -9.42
N PHE A 82 7.89 -6.86 -9.47
CA PHE A 82 8.12 -5.97 -10.59
C PHE A 82 9.34 -5.11 -10.29
N VAL A 83 10.17 -4.95 -11.31
CA VAL A 83 11.37 -4.15 -11.25
C VAL A 83 11.36 -3.28 -12.50
N GLY A 84 11.53 -1.96 -12.32
CA GLY A 84 11.49 -1.00 -13.42
C GLY A 84 12.55 -1.28 -14.50
N GLU A 85 12.25 -0.81 -15.70
CA GLU A 85 13.17 -0.80 -16.84
C GLU A 85 14.37 0.10 -16.51
N GLY A 86 15.59 -0.45 -16.48
CA GLY A 86 16.78 0.27 -15.97
C GLY A 86 17.20 -0.05 -14.54
N PHE A 87 16.68 -1.13 -13.95
CA PHE A 87 17.18 -1.58 -12.65
C PHE A 87 18.60 -2.14 -12.72
N THR A 88 19.52 -1.44 -12.07
CA THR A 88 20.87 -1.90 -11.78
C THR A 88 20.95 -2.43 -10.35
N GLY A 89 21.53 -3.61 -10.17
CA GLY A 89 21.80 -4.17 -8.84
C GLY A 89 22.69 -3.23 -8.02
N GLN A 90 22.43 -3.13 -6.71
CA GLN A 90 23.33 -2.41 -5.81
C GLN A 90 24.55 -3.27 -5.49
N ASN A 91 25.63 -2.63 -5.01
CA ASN A 91 26.82 -3.35 -4.58
C ASN A 91 26.46 -4.45 -3.56
N PRO A 92 26.98 -5.68 -3.69
CA PRO A 92 26.58 -6.81 -2.84
C PRO A 92 26.79 -6.62 -1.33
N LYS A 93 27.64 -5.68 -0.94
CA LYS A 93 27.86 -5.29 0.48
C LYS A 93 26.84 -4.27 1.00
N ALA A 94 26.22 -3.48 0.13
CA ALA A 94 25.18 -2.51 0.48
C ALA A 94 23.77 -3.10 0.34
N GLU A 95 23.58 -4.07 -0.55
CA GLU A 95 22.27 -4.67 -0.80
C GLU A 95 21.84 -5.58 0.36
N ARG A 96 20.92 -5.06 1.19
CA ARG A 96 20.28 -5.83 2.26
C ARG A 96 19.16 -6.73 1.76
N PHE A 97 18.45 -6.31 0.72
CA PHE A 97 17.26 -7.00 0.21
C PHE A 97 17.42 -7.40 -1.24
N ILE A 98 17.66 -8.68 -1.44
CA ILE A 98 17.96 -9.29 -2.73
C ILE A 98 16.66 -9.54 -3.49
N ARG A 99 16.63 -9.05 -4.72
CA ARG A 99 15.55 -9.26 -5.69
C ARG A 99 16.00 -10.27 -6.75
N PRO A 100 15.71 -11.57 -6.60
CA PRO A 100 16.22 -12.60 -7.52
C PRO A 100 15.63 -12.41 -8.92
N MET A 101 16.44 -12.67 -9.96
CA MET A 101 16.03 -12.47 -11.36
C MET A 101 14.86 -13.35 -11.78
N GLY A 102 14.81 -14.61 -11.31
CA GLY A 102 13.74 -15.54 -11.66
C GLY A 102 12.34 -15.15 -11.17
N LEU A 103 12.24 -14.23 -10.20
CA LEU A 103 10.96 -13.74 -9.70
C LEU A 103 10.54 -12.39 -10.32
N ARG A 104 11.37 -11.82 -11.20
CA ARG A 104 11.11 -10.53 -11.85
C ARG A 104 10.13 -10.70 -13.00
N GLN A 105 8.92 -10.18 -12.83
CA GLN A 105 7.89 -10.14 -13.86
C GLN A 105 7.97 -8.82 -14.61
N LYS A 106 7.93 -8.89 -15.95
CA LYS A 106 7.86 -7.72 -16.84
C LYS A 106 6.46 -7.55 -17.45
N PHE A 107 5.70 -8.64 -17.53
CA PHE A 107 4.40 -8.69 -18.17
C PHE A 107 3.36 -9.20 -17.18
N ALA A 108 2.12 -8.76 -17.38
CA ALA A 108 0.95 -9.26 -16.69
C ALA A 108 -0.04 -9.81 -17.72
N HIS A 109 -0.69 -10.92 -17.41
CA HIS A 109 -1.87 -11.37 -18.15
C HIS A 109 -3.08 -10.62 -17.59
N VAL A 110 -3.71 -9.82 -18.44
CA VAL A 110 -4.84 -8.97 -18.06
C VAL A 110 -6.05 -9.40 -18.86
N SER A 111 -7.15 -9.60 -18.15
CA SER A 111 -8.45 -9.97 -18.72
C SER A 111 -9.37 -8.76 -18.69
N HIS A 112 -9.89 -8.36 -19.84
CA HIS A 112 -10.91 -7.31 -19.91
C HIS A 112 -12.30 -7.95 -19.75
N LEU A 113 -12.99 -7.64 -18.65
CA LEU A 113 -14.26 -8.29 -18.28
C LEU A 113 -15.37 -8.08 -19.33
N THR A 114 -15.47 -6.89 -19.92
CA THR A 114 -16.55 -6.57 -20.86
C THR A 114 -16.38 -7.24 -22.22
N LEU A 115 -15.13 -7.42 -22.67
CA LEU A 115 -14.82 -8.00 -24.00
C LEU A 115 -14.51 -9.49 -23.93
N GLY A 116 -14.22 -10.04 -22.74
CA GLY A 116 -13.86 -11.44 -22.57
C GLY A 116 -12.48 -11.82 -23.15
N VAL A 117 -11.67 -10.83 -23.54
CA VAL A 117 -10.34 -11.04 -24.14
C VAL A 117 -9.26 -10.94 -23.06
N THR A 118 -8.23 -11.78 -23.21
CA THR A 118 -7.02 -11.74 -22.38
C THR A 118 -5.81 -11.40 -23.22
N PHE A 119 -4.99 -10.46 -22.76
CA PHE A 119 -3.77 -10.04 -23.44
C PHE A 119 -2.60 -9.95 -22.47
N LYS A 120 -1.39 -10.03 -23.02
CA LYS A 120 -0.13 -9.98 -22.27
C LYS A 120 0.40 -8.54 -22.26
N ALA A 121 0.02 -7.79 -21.24
CA ALA A 121 0.37 -6.38 -21.13
C ALA A 121 1.74 -6.18 -20.46
N PRO A 122 2.63 -5.32 -20.99
CA PRO A 122 3.80 -4.85 -20.26
C PRO A 122 3.40 -4.09 -18.99
N ILE A 123 4.08 -4.36 -17.88
CA ILE A 123 3.87 -3.65 -16.61
C ILE A 123 4.71 -2.37 -16.62
N PHE A 124 4.09 -1.23 -16.30
CA PHE A 124 4.78 0.06 -16.20
C PHE A 124 5.18 0.36 -14.75
N SER A 125 4.23 0.25 -13.81
CA SER A 125 4.48 0.53 -12.41
C SER A 125 3.56 -0.24 -11.47
N VAL A 126 4.00 -0.45 -10.23
CA VAL A 126 3.14 -0.99 -9.17
C VAL A 126 2.60 0.18 -8.36
N LYS A 127 1.28 0.36 -8.36
CA LYS A 127 0.66 1.46 -7.60
C LYS A 127 0.58 1.18 -6.12
N LYS A 128 0.71 2.26 -5.36
CA LYS A 128 0.74 2.31 -3.90
C LYS A 128 -0.65 2.18 -3.29
N LYS A 129 -1.29 1.06 -3.57
CA LYS A 129 -2.46 0.56 -2.84
C LYS A 129 -2.28 -0.94 -2.60
N ASN A 130 -1.12 -1.33 -2.06
CA ASN A 130 -1.02 -2.63 -1.41
C ASN A 130 -1.58 -2.48 0.01
N PRO A 131 -2.70 -3.13 0.36
CA PRO A 131 -3.37 -2.96 1.65
C PRO A 131 -2.56 -3.42 2.86
N GLN A 132 -1.37 -4.00 2.66
CA GLN A 132 -0.64 -4.72 3.71
C GLN A 132 0.57 -3.97 4.27
N ASN A 133 1.36 -3.26 3.45
CA ASN A 133 2.50 -2.44 3.91
C ASN A 133 3.07 -1.55 2.77
N PRO A 134 3.36 -0.25 2.97
CA PRO A 134 4.05 0.59 1.98
C PRO A 134 5.45 0.10 1.59
N MET A 135 6.13 -0.70 2.43
CA MET A 135 7.44 -1.29 2.12
C MET A 135 7.39 -2.26 0.94
N CYS A 136 6.29 -2.99 0.78
CA CYS A 136 6.11 -3.94 -0.33
C CYS A 136 6.00 -3.21 -1.66
N THR A 137 5.27 -2.10 -1.70
CA THR A 137 5.14 -1.27 -2.90
C THR A 137 6.49 -0.69 -3.33
N ARG A 138 7.29 -0.16 -2.39
CA ARG A 138 8.60 0.43 -2.72
C ARG A 138 9.55 -0.58 -3.37
N ARG A 139 9.40 -1.86 -3.02
CA ARG A 139 10.20 -2.97 -3.56
C ARG A 139 9.59 -3.63 -4.79
N GLY A 140 8.38 -3.22 -5.18
CA GLY A 140 7.64 -3.76 -6.30
C GLY A 140 7.09 -5.17 -6.08
N VAL A 141 6.80 -5.59 -4.85
CA VAL A 141 6.29 -6.95 -4.61
C VAL A 141 4.86 -7.10 -5.14
N LEU A 142 4.68 -8.07 -6.03
CA LEU A 142 3.41 -8.45 -6.63
C LEU A 142 2.73 -9.49 -5.73
N THR A 143 1.75 -9.01 -4.97
CA THR A 143 0.91 -9.83 -4.08
C THR A 143 -0.52 -9.83 -4.57
N ARG A 144 -1.33 -10.77 -4.09
CA ARG A 144 -2.76 -10.78 -4.41
C ARG A 144 -3.37 -9.45 -3.97
N GLY A 145 -4.00 -8.76 -4.90
CA GLY A 145 -4.59 -7.44 -4.67
C GLY A 145 -3.63 -6.25 -4.74
N ALA A 146 -2.42 -6.45 -5.24
CA ALA A 146 -1.61 -5.35 -5.74
C ALA A 146 -2.26 -4.74 -7.00
N VAL A 147 -2.33 -3.42 -7.04
CA VAL A 147 -2.81 -2.66 -8.21
C VAL A 147 -1.59 -2.30 -9.07
N VAL A 148 -1.69 -2.57 -10.36
CA VAL A 148 -0.58 -2.44 -11.32
C VAL A 148 -1.03 -1.56 -12.49
N GLU A 149 -0.17 -0.65 -12.92
CA GLU A 149 -0.32 0.05 -14.18
C GLU A 149 0.29 -0.79 -15.30
N VAL A 150 -0.52 -1.01 -16.33
CA VAL A 150 -0.16 -1.81 -17.50
C VAL A 150 -0.31 -0.97 -18.75
N ASN A 151 0.52 -1.23 -19.74
CA ASN A 151 0.34 -0.63 -21.06
C ASN A 151 -0.81 -1.33 -21.80
N VAL A 152 -1.68 -0.54 -22.43
CA VAL A 152 -2.91 -0.99 -23.09
C VAL A 152 -2.88 -0.70 -24.60
N SER A 153 -1.74 -0.29 -25.16
CA SER A 153 -1.63 0.04 -26.60
C SER A 153 -1.99 -1.10 -27.56
N GLU A 154 -1.96 -2.36 -27.10
CA GLU A 154 -2.26 -3.55 -27.90
C GLU A 154 -3.73 -4.00 -27.82
N LEU A 155 -4.57 -3.26 -27.09
CA LEU A 155 -6.03 -3.50 -26.98
C LEU A 155 -6.81 -2.63 -27.96
#